data_AF-A0A956H5D5-F1
#
_entry.id   AF-A0A956H5D5-F1
#
_cell.length_a   1.000
_cell.length_b   1.000
_cell.length_c   1.000
_cell.angle_alpha   90.00
_cell.angle_beta   90.00
_cell.angle_gamma   90.00
#
_symmetry.space_group_name_H-M   'P 1'
#
loop_
_entity.id
_entity.type
_entity.pdbx_description
1 polymer ?
#
loop_
_entity_poly.entity_id
_entity_poly.type
_entity_poly.pdbx_seq_one_letter_code
_entity_poly.pdbx_strand_id
1 'polypeptide(L)'
;MVLDFIAALFGPRIKLARDRVTRVPRKARKAAQEHVDTMQRIVDEISGLPGIADVTSSKRVPRGFYERVGDLQVAYDRYLASVRGTMGLDAAVQAGTPEGRGSCYAAPFGVSGVETLAIYREIRTWKDFPQIAQRLAELGEQQFKDIQAGHTGKDPEQIRMTSKAAGLGRKQFSERGEPCPFLDGSKSRCRIWDIRPNTCRMNHIGGDASLADPRNPQHAEAQIYNIRLPMRPQVSLSQIDKRMNMGISPFLYAGLLQLLQFTEGQLLLEVGEA
;
A
#
# COMPACT_ATOMS: atom_id res chain seq x y z
N MET A 1 17.24 25.83 6.71
CA MET A 1 17.27 25.18 8.06
C MET A 1 16.30 25.81 9.06
N VAL A 2 16.49 27.05 9.56
CA VAL A 2 15.54 27.65 10.55
C VAL A 2 14.17 27.99 9.93
N LEU A 3 14.13 28.42 8.67
CA LEU A 3 12.89 28.68 7.94
C LEU A 3 12.10 27.40 7.62
N ASP A 4 12.80 26.30 7.27
CA ASP A 4 12.17 24.98 7.06
C ASP A 4 11.58 24.43 8.36
N PHE A 5 12.20 24.73 9.50
CA PHE A 5 11.73 24.34 10.83
C PHE A 5 10.43 25.06 11.23
N ILE A 6 10.33 26.37 10.99
CA ILE A 6 9.11 27.15 11.27
C ILE A 6 7.97 26.72 10.31
N ALA A 7 8.28 26.45 9.04
CA ALA A 7 7.32 25.90 8.09
C ALA A 7 6.88 24.47 8.47
N ALA A 8 7.76 23.65 9.05
CA ALA A 8 7.39 22.33 9.57
C ALA A 8 6.42 22.42 10.75
N LEU A 9 6.56 23.41 11.65
CA LEU A 9 5.63 23.63 12.77
C LEU A 9 4.30 24.25 12.35
N PHE A 10 4.29 25.28 11.50
CA PHE A 10 3.09 26.10 11.22
C PHE A 10 2.58 26.01 9.77
N GLY A 11 3.34 25.44 8.85
CA GLY A 11 2.97 25.29 7.43
C GLY A 11 1.91 24.21 7.16
N PRO A 12 1.39 24.15 5.92
CA PRO A 12 0.33 23.21 5.53
C PRO A 12 0.76 21.74 5.68
N ARG A 13 -0.20 20.84 5.89
CA ARG A 13 0.08 19.40 5.90
C ARG A 13 0.66 18.97 4.55
N ILE A 14 1.81 18.30 4.60
CA ILE A 14 2.44 17.73 3.40
C ILE A 14 1.62 16.53 2.93
N LYS A 15 1.15 16.61 1.68
CA LYS A 15 0.49 15.49 0.99
C LYS A 15 1.36 15.06 -0.17
N LEU A 16 1.87 13.84 -0.13
CA LEU A 16 2.63 13.27 -1.24
C LEU A 16 1.71 13.12 -2.47
N ALA A 17 2.28 13.09 -3.67
CA ALA A 17 1.52 12.91 -4.90
C ALA A 17 0.62 11.66 -4.86
N ARG A 18 1.12 10.56 -4.29
CA ARG A 18 0.36 9.32 -4.05
C ARG A 18 -0.76 9.39 -3.00
N ASP A 19 -0.75 10.41 -2.14
CA ASP A 19 -1.78 10.60 -1.10
C ASP A 19 -2.93 11.49 -1.59
N ARG A 20 -2.77 12.15 -2.73
CA ARG A 20 -3.83 12.99 -3.32
C ARG A 20 -5.04 12.13 -3.64
N VAL A 21 -6.25 12.64 -3.42
CA VAL A 21 -7.48 11.91 -3.76
C VAL A 21 -7.96 12.38 -5.11
N THR A 22 -8.08 11.47 -6.07
CA THR A 22 -8.74 11.78 -7.35
C THR A 22 -10.24 11.61 -7.19
N ARG A 23 -10.99 12.68 -7.43
CA ARG A 23 -12.45 12.64 -7.37
C ARG A 23 -12.98 11.87 -8.58
N VAL A 24 -13.55 10.69 -8.34
CA VAL A 24 -14.19 9.88 -9.39
C VAL A 24 -15.55 10.49 -9.78
N PRO A 25 -15.76 10.87 -11.07
CA PRO A 25 -17.03 11.45 -11.53
C PRO A 25 -18.22 10.53 -11.31
N ARG A 26 -19.45 11.09 -11.25
CA ARG A 26 -20.68 10.30 -11.08
C ARG A 26 -20.86 9.26 -12.20
N LYS A 27 -20.52 9.61 -13.45
CA LYS A 27 -20.57 8.71 -14.61
C LYS A 27 -19.68 7.48 -14.39
N ALA A 28 -18.42 7.68 -14.00
CA ALA A 28 -17.48 6.60 -13.71
C ALA A 28 -17.92 5.74 -12.52
N ARG A 29 -18.44 6.36 -11.45
CA ARG A 29 -19.00 5.61 -10.31
C ARG A 29 -20.17 4.72 -10.73
N LYS A 30 -21.09 5.22 -11.56
CA LYS A 30 -22.22 4.43 -12.09
C LYS A 30 -21.74 3.28 -12.98
N ALA A 31 -20.76 3.53 -13.85
CA ALA A 31 -20.20 2.52 -14.75
C ALA A 31 -19.44 1.41 -14.02
N ALA A 32 -18.86 1.71 -12.85
CA ALA A 32 -18.08 0.75 -12.07
C ALA A 32 -18.87 0.10 -10.93
N GLN A 33 -20.17 0.37 -10.79
CA GLN A 33 -20.98 -0.06 -9.63
C GLN A 33 -20.99 -1.58 -9.43
N GLU A 34 -21.13 -2.36 -10.50
CA GLU A 34 -21.11 -3.83 -10.44
C GLU A 34 -19.79 -4.36 -9.86
N HIS A 35 -18.66 -3.72 -10.20
CA HIS A 35 -17.36 -4.10 -9.63
C HIS A 35 -17.26 -3.71 -8.14
N VAL A 36 -17.88 -2.59 -7.73
CA VAL A 36 -17.97 -2.21 -6.31
C VAL A 36 -18.76 -3.27 -5.53
N ASP A 37 -19.90 -3.70 -6.06
CA ASP A 37 -20.75 -4.71 -5.42
C ASP A 37 -20.06 -6.07 -5.37
N THR A 38 -19.33 -6.44 -6.44
CA THR A 38 -18.50 -7.65 -6.47
C THR A 38 -17.40 -7.61 -5.41
N MET A 39 -16.64 -6.51 -5.33
CA MET A 39 -15.62 -6.34 -4.28
C MET A 39 -16.23 -6.42 -2.89
N GLN A 40 -17.38 -5.80 -2.67
CA GLN A 40 -18.05 -5.84 -1.38
C GLN A 40 -18.41 -7.27 -0.98
N ARG A 41 -19.01 -8.04 -1.90
CA ARG A 41 -19.35 -9.44 -1.66
C ARG A 41 -18.11 -10.26 -1.29
N ILE A 42 -17.00 -10.10 -2.01
CA ILE A 42 -15.75 -10.82 -1.71
C ILE A 42 -15.20 -10.44 -0.33
N VAL A 43 -15.23 -9.14 0.04
CA VAL A 43 -14.79 -8.72 1.37
C VAL A 43 -15.69 -9.29 2.46
N ASP A 44 -17.01 -9.35 2.23
CA ASP A 44 -17.96 -9.97 3.16
C ASP A 44 -17.70 -11.49 3.28
N GLU A 45 -17.34 -12.17 2.19
CA GLU A 45 -16.92 -13.58 2.19
C GLU A 45 -15.63 -13.79 3.00
N ILE A 46 -14.59 -12.96 2.81
CA ILE A 46 -13.35 -13.02 3.62
C ILE A 46 -13.68 -12.83 5.11
N SER A 47 -14.51 -11.84 5.41
CA SER A 47 -14.96 -11.56 6.78
C SER A 47 -15.75 -12.73 7.38
N GLY A 48 -16.50 -13.46 6.55
CA GLY A 48 -17.30 -14.62 6.95
C GLY A 48 -16.50 -15.90 7.18
N LEU A 49 -15.21 -15.95 6.82
CA LEU A 49 -14.41 -17.17 6.93
C LEU A 49 -14.30 -17.67 8.39
N PRO A 50 -14.58 -18.95 8.67
CA PRO A 50 -14.46 -19.53 10.00
C PRO A 50 -13.02 -19.43 10.53
N GLY A 51 -12.84 -18.91 11.74
CA GLY A 51 -11.51 -18.78 12.37
C GLY A 51 -10.74 -17.51 12.00
N ILE A 52 -11.34 -16.56 11.25
CA ILE A 52 -10.65 -15.29 10.90
C ILE A 52 -10.28 -14.45 12.13
N ALA A 53 -11.01 -14.59 13.23
CA ALA A 53 -10.69 -13.91 14.50
C ALA A 53 -9.56 -14.59 15.29
N ASP A 54 -9.25 -15.84 14.95
CA ASP A 54 -8.29 -16.69 15.67
C ASP A 54 -6.91 -16.68 15.00
N VAL A 55 -6.68 -15.83 13.99
CA VAL A 55 -5.42 -15.80 13.22
C VAL A 55 -4.22 -15.51 14.13
N THR A 56 -4.36 -14.57 15.06
CA THR A 56 -3.28 -14.21 16.00
C THR A 56 -2.93 -15.35 16.96
N SER A 57 -3.91 -16.12 17.46
CA SER A 57 -3.68 -17.22 18.40
C SER A 57 -3.25 -18.50 17.70
N SER A 58 -3.86 -18.83 16.57
CA SER A 58 -3.57 -20.05 15.81
C SER A 58 -2.32 -19.97 14.94
N LYS A 59 -1.86 -18.76 14.59
CA LYS A 59 -0.83 -18.51 13.56
C LYS A 59 -1.17 -19.22 12.23
N ARG A 60 -2.46 -19.28 11.89
CA ARG A 60 -3.01 -19.86 10.65
C ARG A 60 -4.09 -18.93 10.11
N VAL A 61 -4.35 -19.02 8.81
CA VAL A 61 -5.49 -18.32 8.20
C VAL A 61 -6.56 -19.33 7.78
N PRO A 62 -7.84 -18.94 7.70
CA PRO A 62 -8.89 -19.85 7.23
C PRO A 62 -8.65 -20.34 5.80
N ARG A 63 -9.13 -21.54 5.49
CA ARG A 63 -9.12 -22.06 4.12
C ARG A 63 -9.89 -21.13 3.18
N GLY A 64 -9.36 -20.93 1.96
CA GLY A 64 -9.95 -20.04 0.96
C GLY A 64 -9.61 -18.56 1.18
N PHE A 65 -8.91 -18.20 2.27
CA PHE A 65 -8.50 -16.82 2.54
C PHE A 65 -7.71 -16.23 1.38
N TYR A 66 -6.63 -16.88 0.95
CA TYR A 66 -5.77 -16.30 -0.08
C TYR A 66 -6.41 -16.29 -1.47
N GLU A 67 -7.27 -17.27 -1.77
CA GLU A 67 -8.07 -17.28 -3.00
C GLU A 67 -8.96 -16.03 -3.05
N ARG A 68 -9.70 -15.76 -1.98
CA ARG A 68 -10.58 -14.59 -1.91
C ARG A 68 -9.82 -13.27 -1.92
N VAL A 69 -8.62 -13.20 -1.35
CA VAL A 69 -7.74 -12.03 -1.52
C VAL A 69 -7.34 -11.83 -2.98
N GLY A 70 -7.01 -12.91 -3.69
CA GLY A 70 -6.76 -12.87 -5.13
C GLY A 70 -7.97 -12.39 -5.93
N ASP A 71 -9.16 -12.92 -5.63
CA ASP A 71 -10.43 -12.50 -6.25
C ASP A 71 -10.69 -11.01 -6.03
N LEU A 72 -10.44 -10.51 -4.82
CA LEU A 72 -10.58 -9.08 -4.49
C LEU A 72 -9.64 -8.21 -5.31
N GLN A 73 -8.38 -8.64 -5.49
CA GLN A 73 -7.39 -7.92 -6.30
C GLN A 73 -7.81 -7.87 -7.77
N VAL A 74 -8.32 -8.98 -8.32
CA VAL A 74 -8.86 -9.04 -9.69
C VAL A 74 -10.09 -8.15 -9.84
N ALA A 75 -11.02 -8.18 -8.88
CA ALA A 75 -12.20 -7.33 -8.88
C ALA A 75 -11.83 -5.84 -8.82
N TYR A 76 -10.79 -5.49 -8.05
CA TYR A 76 -10.29 -4.13 -7.99
C TYR A 76 -9.62 -3.69 -9.29
N ASP A 77 -8.84 -4.55 -9.95
CA ASP A 77 -8.28 -4.24 -11.27
C ASP A 77 -9.38 -3.99 -12.32
N ARG A 78 -10.48 -4.74 -12.28
CA ARG A 78 -11.66 -4.49 -13.14
C ARG A 78 -12.34 -3.15 -12.82
N TYR A 79 -12.49 -2.82 -11.54
CA TYR A 79 -12.97 -1.51 -11.10
C TYR A 79 -12.07 -0.38 -11.63
N LEU A 80 -10.75 -0.51 -11.49
CA LEU A 80 -9.79 0.47 -11.99
C LEU A 80 -9.89 0.64 -13.51
N ALA A 81 -9.99 -0.46 -14.26
CA ALA A 81 -10.15 -0.40 -15.71
C ALA A 81 -11.43 0.35 -16.13
N SER A 82 -12.57 0.04 -15.50
CA SER A 82 -13.86 0.72 -15.77
C SER A 82 -13.80 2.22 -15.45
N VAL A 83 -13.22 2.60 -14.30
CA VAL A 83 -13.08 4.00 -13.90
C VAL A 83 -12.12 4.75 -14.83
N ARG A 84 -10.97 4.16 -15.15
CA ARG A 84 -9.97 4.77 -16.04
C ARG A 84 -10.52 5.02 -17.43
N GLY A 85 -11.15 4.03 -18.04
CA GLY A 85 -11.75 4.18 -19.37
C GLY A 85 -12.84 5.27 -19.38
N THR A 86 -13.66 5.33 -18.34
CA THR A 86 -14.67 6.40 -18.23
C THR A 86 -14.07 7.80 -18.03
N MET A 87 -12.88 7.88 -17.43
CA MET A 87 -12.16 9.13 -17.18
C MET A 87 -11.17 9.52 -18.30
N GLY A 88 -11.02 8.69 -19.34
CA GLY A 88 -10.03 8.91 -20.41
C GLY A 88 -8.58 8.75 -19.95
N LEU A 89 -8.33 7.86 -18.98
CA LEU A 89 -7.01 7.59 -18.39
C LEU A 89 -6.38 6.30 -18.93
N ASP A 90 -6.74 5.89 -20.16
CA ASP A 90 -6.25 4.66 -20.77
C ASP A 90 -4.75 4.71 -21.05
N ALA A 91 -4.24 5.88 -21.44
CA ALA A 91 -2.80 6.13 -21.63
C ALA A 91 -2.02 6.33 -20.32
N ALA A 92 -2.70 6.43 -19.18
CA ALA A 92 -2.03 6.64 -17.90
C ALA A 92 -1.23 5.39 -17.50
N VAL A 93 0.04 5.60 -17.15
CA VAL A 93 0.99 4.55 -16.78
C VAL A 93 0.72 4.09 -15.35
N GLN A 94 0.84 2.79 -15.09
CA GLN A 94 0.63 2.22 -13.75
C GLN A 94 1.95 2.12 -12.97
N ALA A 95 1.90 2.43 -11.68
CA ALA A 95 3.05 2.24 -10.79
C ALA A 95 3.52 0.77 -10.80
N GLY A 96 4.83 0.57 -10.93
CA GLY A 96 5.46 -0.77 -10.97
C GLY A 96 5.66 -1.36 -12.37
N THR A 97 5.20 -0.67 -13.42
CA THR A 97 5.66 -0.89 -14.81
C THR A 97 7.03 -0.22 -15.03
N PRO A 98 7.78 -0.58 -16.09
CA PRO A 98 9.03 0.10 -16.45
C PRO A 98 8.90 1.62 -16.54
N GLU A 99 7.84 2.10 -17.19
CA GLU A 99 7.55 3.53 -17.37
C GLU A 99 7.07 4.15 -16.04
N GLY A 100 6.35 3.39 -15.22
CA GLY A 100 5.77 3.85 -13.96
C GLY A 100 6.65 3.64 -12.72
N ARG A 101 7.90 3.22 -12.90
CA ARG A 101 8.83 2.89 -11.80
C ARG A 101 9.11 4.06 -10.85
N GLY A 102 8.95 5.30 -11.31
CA GLY A 102 9.11 6.51 -10.47
C GLY A 102 8.25 6.48 -9.20
N SER A 103 7.05 5.90 -9.28
CA SER A 103 6.16 5.73 -8.12
C SER A 103 6.66 4.70 -7.09
N CYS A 104 7.64 3.86 -7.45
CA CYS A 104 8.21 2.83 -6.58
C CYS A 104 9.30 3.37 -5.64
N TYR A 105 9.64 4.66 -5.70
CA TYR A 105 10.55 5.31 -4.74
C TYR A 105 9.81 5.88 -3.52
N ALA A 106 8.47 5.95 -3.57
CA ALA A 106 7.66 6.25 -2.40
C ALA A 106 7.27 4.94 -1.69
N ALA A 107 7.54 4.84 -0.39
CA ALA A 107 7.14 3.68 0.40
C ALA A 107 5.60 3.52 0.45
N PRO A 108 5.06 2.31 0.20
CA PRO A 108 3.64 2.04 0.32
C PRO A 108 3.12 2.20 1.75
N PHE A 109 2.01 2.93 1.88
CA PHE A 109 1.32 3.19 3.14
C PHE A 109 -0.19 3.01 2.98
N GLY A 110 -0.84 2.55 4.05
CA GLY A 110 -2.26 2.20 4.07
C GLY A 110 -2.51 0.82 3.47
N VAL A 111 -1.57 -0.11 3.65
CA VAL A 111 -1.73 -1.52 3.25
C VAL A 111 -2.50 -2.24 4.36
N SER A 112 -3.54 -3.00 4.00
CA SER A 112 -4.29 -3.80 4.98
C SER A 112 -3.49 -5.01 5.47
N GLY A 113 -3.87 -5.56 6.62
CA GLY A 113 -3.33 -6.83 7.11
C GLY A 113 -3.59 -7.97 6.13
N VAL A 114 -4.77 -7.98 5.50
CA VAL A 114 -5.17 -8.93 4.46
C VAL A 114 -4.19 -8.93 3.28
N GLU A 115 -3.86 -7.75 2.75
CA GLU A 115 -2.89 -7.61 1.66
C GLU A 115 -1.47 -7.98 2.11
N THR A 116 -1.09 -7.58 3.33
CA THR A 116 0.25 -7.85 3.88
C THR A 116 0.48 -9.36 4.03
N LEU A 117 -0.52 -10.12 4.47
CA LEU A 117 -0.48 -11.58 4.55
C LEU A 117 -0.27 -12.23 3.18
N ALA A 118 -0.99 -11.77 2.16
CA ALA A 118 -0.85 -12.30 0.79
C ALA A 118 0.53 -11.98 0.20
N ILE A 119 1.02 -10.76 0.40
CA ILE A 119 2.37 -10.35 -0.03
C ILE A 119 3.42 -11.18 0.69
N TYR A 120 3.31 -11.35 2.00
CA TYR A 120 4.24 -12.14 2.80
C TYR A 120 4.31 -13.60 2.33
N ARG A 121 3.14 -14.23 2.09
CA ARG A 121 3.07 -15.60 1.57
C ARG A 121 3.87 -15.76 0.28
N GLU A 122 3.70 -14.84 -0.66
CA GLU A 122 4.41 -14.87 -1.95
C GLU A 122 5.91 -14.69 -1.77
N ILE A 123 6.34 -13.56 -1.17
CA ILE A 123 7.76 -13.19 -1.16
C ILE A 123 8.59 -14.15 -0.31
N ARG A 124 8.00 -14.81 0.68
CA ARG A 124 8.69 -15.74 1.57
C ARG A 124 9.20 -16.98 0.85
N THR A 125 8.60 -17.30 -0.31
CA THR A 125 9.03 -18.42 -1.17
C THR A 125 10.22 -18.07 -2.07
N TRP A 126 10.60 -16.79 -2.14
CA TRP A 126 11.68 -16.34 -3.01
C TRP A 126 13.04 -16.78 -2.49
N LYS A 127 13.94 -17.18 -3.40
CA LYS A 127 15.30 -17.63 -3.06
C LYS A 127 16.13 -16.53 -2.38
N ASP A 128 15.91 -15.29 -2.78
CA ASP A 128 16.59 -14.09 -2.26
C ASP A 128 15.80 -13.40 -1.13
N PHE A 129 14.83 -14.09 -0.53
CA PHE A 129 14.05 -13.53 0.58
C PHE A 129 14.91 -12.98 1.73
N PRO A 130 16.02 -13.61 2.17
CA PRO A 130 16.86 -13.03 3.23
C PRO A 130 17.38 -11.61 2.89
N GLN A 131 17.80 -11.38 1.65
CA GLN A 131 18.25 -10.07 1.17
C GLN A 131 17.09 -9.08 1.12
N ILE A 132 15.91 -9.53 0.69
CA ILE A 132 14.69 -8.71 0.70
C ILE A 132 14.30 -8.33 2.14
N ALA A 133 14.33 -9.28 3.08
CA ALA A 133 14.01 -9.04 4.48
C ALA A 133 14.97 -8.04 5.14
N GLN A 134 16.27 -8.18 4.89
CA GLN A 134 17.26 -7.20 5.33
C GLN A 134 16.94 -5.81 4.76
N ARG A 135 16.64 -5.72 3.47
CA ARG A 135 16.33 -4.45 2.83
C ARG A 135 15.03 -3.81 3.35
N LEU A 136 14.02 -4.63 3.64
CA LEU A 136 12.80 -4.18 4.30
C LEU A 136 13.10 -3.61 5.69
N ALA A 137 14.01 -4.22 6.46
CA ALA A 137 14.42 -3.75 7.78
C ALA A 137 15.12 -2.39 7.70
N GLU A 138 16.12 -2.25 6.84
CA GLU A 138 16.85 -1.00 6.63
C GLU A 138 15.91 0.15 6.24
N LEU A 139 15.05 -0.08 5.24
CA LEU A 139 14.13 0.95 4.75
C LEU A 139 12.97 1.24 5.72
N GLY A 140 12.48 0.22 6.42
CA GLY A 140 11.46 0.37 7.46
C GLY A 140 11.97 1.20 8.62
N GLU A 141 13.17 0.89 9.13
CA GLU A 141 13.82 1.66 10.19
C GLU A 141 14.08 3.10 9.75
N GLN A 142 14.59 3.31 8.53
CA GLN A 142 14.82 4.65 8.02
C GLN A 142 13.53 5.46 7.89
N GLN A 143 12.45 4.84 7.42
CA GLN A 143 11.15 5.49 7.34
C GLN A 143 10.64 5.94 8.72
N PHE A 144 10.80 5.10 9.75
CA PHE A 144 10.43 5.49 11.11
C PHE A 144 11.31 6.61 11.65
N LYS A 145 12.63 6.57 11.45
CA LYS A 145 13.55 7.64 11.84
C LYS A 145 13.17 8.98 11.19
N ASP A 146 12.87 8.98 9.90
CA ASP A 146 12.47 10.19 9.16
C ASP A 146 11.17 10.79 9.73
N ILE A 147 10.22 9.93 10.12
CA ILE A 147 8.95 10.36 10.72
C ILE A 147 9.17 10.87 12.16
N GLN A 148 9.97 10.18 12.95
CA GLN A 148 10.28 10.53 14.35
C GLN A 148 11.09 11.82 14.46
N ALA A 149 12.01 12.08 13.53
CA ALA A 149 12.82 13.30 13.53
C ALA A 149 11.97 14.59 13.48
N GLY A 150 10.78 14.53 12.86
CA GLY A 150 9.83 15.63 12.81
C GLY A 150 8.79 15.65 13.93
N HIS A 151 8.80 14.67 14.85
CA HIS A 151 7.79 14.55 15.90
C HIS A 151 8.18 15.34 17.14
N THR A 152 7.30 16.23 17.57
CA THR A 152 7.47 17.09 18.75
C THR A 152 6.52 16.75 19.89
N GLY A 153 5.81 15.62 19.80
CA GLY A 153 4.89 15.15 20.83
C GLY A 153 5.61 14.62 22.06
N LYS A 154 4.93 14.63 23.22
CA LYS A 154 5.48 14.13 24.50
C LYS A 154 5.76 12.61 24.49
N ASP A 155 5.07 11.88 23.63
CA ASP A 155 5.22 10.43 23.46
C ASP A 155 5.74 10.14 22.03
N PRO A 156 7.01 9.75 21.88
CA PRO A 156 7.62 9.37 20.60
C PRO A 156 6.96 8.17 19.91
N GLU A 157 6.21 7.35 20.64
CA GLU A 157 5.58 6.13 20.14
C GLU A 157 4.17 6.39 19.56
N GLN A 158 3.54 7.53 19.90
CA GLN A 158 2.19 7.89 19.44
C GLN A 158 2.16 8.91 18.30
N ILE A 159 2.85 8.61 17.20
CA ILE A 159 2.82 9.46 16.01
C ILE A 159 1.53 9.23 15.22
N ARG A 160 0.63 10.22 15.24
CA ARG A 160 -0.56 10.19 14.37
C ARG A 160 -0.12 10.20 12.90
N MET A 161 -0.58 9.23 12.13
CA MET A 161 -0.22 9.12 10.70
C MET A 161 -0.68 10.29 9.82
N THR A 162 -1.62 11.09 10.30
CA THR A 162 -2.08 12.31 9.63
C THR A 162 -1.32 13.57 10.09
N SER A 163 -0.27 13.39 10.91
CA SER A 163 0.55 14.49 11.43
C SER A 163 1.47 15.07 10.34
N LYS A 164 2.00 16.27 10.60
CA LYS A 164 3.01 16.90 9.72
C LYS A 164 4.31 16.11 9.71
N ALA A 165 4.72 15.58 10.87
CA ALA A 165 5.88 14.72 11.03
C ALA A 165 5.81 13.50 10.09
N ALA A 166 4.68 12.79 10.09
CA ALA A 166 4.45 11.66 9.19
C ALA A 166 4.49 12.05 7.71
N GLY A 167 3.91 13.20 7.34
CA GLY A 167 3.96 13.71 5.96
C GLY A 167 5.37 14.10 5.52
N LEU A 168 6.12 14.81 6.38
CA LEU A 168 7.49 15.23 6.10
C LEU A 168 8.44 14.05 6.01
N GLY A 169 8.40 13.13 6.99
CA GLY A 169 9.27 11.95 6.99
C GLY A 169 9.03 11.07 5.77
N ARG A 170 7.76 10.88 5.36
CA ARG A 170 7.45 10.15 4.11
C ARG A 170 7.95 10.86 2.86
N LYS A 171 7.89 12.20 2.82
CA LYS A 171 8.43 13.00 1.71
C LYS A 171 9.96 12.86 1.64
N GLN A 172 10.66 13.06 2.76
CA GLN A 172 12.12 12.92 2.86
C GLN A 172 12.58 11.51 2.45
N PHE A 173 11.87 10.48 2.93
CA PHE A 173 12.13 9.11 2.51
C PHE A 173 12.05 8.96 0.98
N SER A 174 10.99 9.50 0.36
CA SER A 174 10.82 9.39 -1.10
C SER A 174 11.86 10.17 -1.89
N GLU A 175 12.25 11.35 -1.43
CA GLU A 175 13.25 12.22 -2.09
C GLU A 175 14.66 11.63 -2.04
N ARG A 176 14.93 10.70 -1.10
CA ARG A 176 16.17 9.93 -1.06
C ARG A 176 16.31 8.98 -2.25
N GLY A 177 15.19 8.59 -2.87
CA GLY A 177 15.19 7.75 -4.07
C GLY A 177 15.62 6.32 -3.84
N GLU A 178 15.39 5.79 -2.64
CA GLU A 178 15.59 4.38 -2.37
C GLU A 178 14.51 3.56 -3.08
N PRO A 179 14.86 2.61 -3.96
CA PRO A 179 13.87 1.83 -4.67
C PRO A 179 13.12 0.91 -3.70
N CYS A 180 11.84 0.68 -3.99
CA CYS A 180 11.08 -0.37 -3.32
C CYS A 180 11.83 -1.71 -3.39
N PRO A 181 11.92 -2.49 -2.30
CA PRO A 181 12.59 -3.80 -2.30
C PRO A 181 12.05 -4.78 -3.36
N PHE A 182 10.80 -4.57 -3.80
CA PHE A 182 10.16 -5.41 -4.82
C PHE A 182 10.35 -4.90 -6.25
N LEU A 183 11.06 -3.79 -6.47
CA LEU A 183 11.36 -3.31 -7.81
C LEU A 183 12.60 -4.05 -8.34
N ASP A 184 12.43 -4.81 -9.43
CA ASP A 184 13.55 -5.39 -10.16
C ASP A 184 14.32 -4.26 -10.86
N GLY A 185 15.55 -3.98 -10.40
CA GLY A 185 16.37 -2.91 -10.96
C GLY A 185 16.77 -3.15 -12.42
N SER A 186 16.89 -4.42 -12.84
CA SER A 186 17.28 -4.77 -14.22
C SER A 186 16.12 -4.60 -15.19
N LYS A 187 14.92 -5.05 -14.80
CA LYS A 187 13.71 -5.01 -15.63
C LYS A 187 12.86 -3.76 -15.41
N SER A 188 13.19 -2.98 -14.38
CA SER A 188 12.40 -1.85 -13.90
C SER A 188 10.93 -2.21 -13.62
N ARG A 189 10.66 -3.45 -13.20
CA ARG A 189 9.31 -3.97 -13.00
C ARG A 189 9.12 -4.44 -11.56
N CYS A 190 7.93 -4.22 -11.01
CA CYS A 190 7.55 -4.75 -9.72
C CYS A 190 7.47 -6.29 -9.78
N ARG A 191 8.23 -6.97 -8.92
CA ARG A 191 8.25 -8.43 -8.80
C ARG A 191 6.98 -8.99 -8.17
N ILE A 192 6.30 -8.22 -7.32
CA ILE A 192 4.99 -8.57 -6.75
C ILE A 192 3.83 -7.99 -7.58
N TRP A 193 3.98 -7.85 -8.90
CA TRP A 193 2.99 -7.18 -9.74
C TRP A 193 1.56 -7.69 -9.47
N ASP A 194 1.33 -8.99 -9.57
CA ASP A 194 -0.02 -9.55 -9.48
C ASP A 194 -0.65 -9.48 -8.09
N ILE A 195 0.17 -9.34 -7.04
CA ILE A 195 -0.26 -9.28 -5.63
C ILE A 195 0.07 -7.93 -4.96
N ARG A 196 0.37 -6.90 -5.76
CA ARG A 196 0.69 -5.56 -5.27
C ARG A 196 -0.48 -4.98 -4.46
N PRO A 197 -0.22 -4.20 -3.40
CA PRO A 197 -1.29 -3.65 -2.59
C PRO A 197 -2.09 -2.57 -3.34
N ASN A 198 -3.31 -2.33 -2.90
CA ASN A 198 -4.26 -1.36 -3.41
C ASN A 198 -3.66 0.05 -3.50
N THR A 199 -2.84 0.43 -2.52
CA THR A 199 -2.10 1.71 -2.50
C THR A 199 -1.06 1.84 -3.62
N CYS A 200 -0.63 0.72 -4.23
CA CYS A 200 0.20 0.71 -5.43
C CYS A 200 -0.67 0.67 -6.70
N ARG A 201 -1.73 -0.17 -6.71
CA ARG A 201 -2.65 -0.32 -7.85
C ARG A 201 -3.37 0.98 -8.22
N MET A 202 -3.72 1.78 -7.21
CA MET A 202 -4.51 3.01 -7.39
C MET A 202 -3.79 4.13 -8.13
N ASN A 203 -2.45 4.08 -8.25
CA ASN A 203 -1.66 5.18 -8.78
C ASN A 203 -1.54 5.08 -10.30
N HIS A 204 -2.14 6.04 -11.01
CA HIS A 204 -2.05 6.18 -12.45
C HIS A 204 -1.35 7.50 -12.80
N ILE A 205 -0.28 7.40 -13.59
CA ILE A 205 0.58 8.52 -13.96
C ILE A 205 0.15 8.99 -15.35
N GLY A 206 -0.44 10.18 -15.44
CA GLY A 206 -0.71 10.83 -16.71
C GLY A 206 0.45 11.72 -17.15
N GLY A 207 0.41 12.17 -18.41
CA GLY A 207 1.44 13.03 -18.97
C GLY A 207 2.82 12.36 -19.01
N ASP A 208 3.86 13.13 -18.69
CA ASP A 208 5.23 12.61 -18.62
C ASP A 208 5.45 11.77 -17.34
N ALA A 209 5.66 10.47 -17.53
CA ALA A 209 5.87 9.53 -16.44
C ALA A 209 7.19 9.73 -15.68
N SER A 210 8.18 10.40 -16.29
CA SER A 210 9.46 10.72 -15.65
C SER A 210 9.28 11.65 -14.44
N LEU A 211 8.22 12.47 -14.44
CA LEU A 211 7.88 13.37 -13.34
C LEU A 211 7.38 12.62 -12.12
N ALA A 212 6.94 11.36 -12.24
CA ALA A 212 6.51 10.56 -11.10
C ALA A 212 7.65 10.13 -10.17
N ASP A 213 8.92 10.28 -10.59
CA ASP A 213 10.07 10.08 -9.72
C ASP A 213 10.19 11.26 -8.72
N PRO A 214 10.16 11.01 -7.40
CA PRO A 214 10.25 12.06 -6.38
C PRO A 214 11.57 12.84 -6.40
N ARG A 215 12.62 12.33 -7.07
CA ARG A 215 13.89 13.05 -7.25
C ARG A 215 13.87 14.00 -8.45
N ASN A 216 12.87 13.91 -9.31
CA ASN A 216 12.75 14.81 -10.44
C ASN A 216 12.54 16.25 -9.92
N PRO A 217 13.32 17.25 -10.36
CA PRO A 217 13.13 18.64 -9.94
C PRO A 217 11.71 19.18 -10.19
N GLN A 218 11.03 18.65 -11.20
CA GLN A 218 9.66 18.98 -11.58
C GLN A 218 8.63 17.99 -11.03
N HIS A 219 8.97 17.17 -10.03
CA HIS A 219 8.04 16.20 -9.43
C HIS A 219 6.72 16.83 -8.93
N ALA A 220 6.76 18.10 -8.52
CA ALA A 220 5.57 18.84 -8.12
C ALA A 220 4.50 18.94 -9.22
N GLU A 221 4.92 18.87 -10.49
CA GLU A 221 4.09 18.95 -11.70
C GLU A 221 3.55 17.57 -12.13
N ALA A 222 3.96 16.48 -11.46
CA ALA A 222 3.53 15.14 -11.80
C ALA A 222 2.00 14.99 -11.77
N GLN A 223 1.44 14.50 -12.88
CA GLN A 223 0.01 14.27 -13.02
C GLN A 223 -0.33 12.87 -12.49
N ILE A 224 -0.60 12.78 -11.19
CA ILE A 224 -0.95 11.51 -10.54
C ILE A 224 -2.44 11.44 -10.26
N TYR A 225 -3.09 10.42 -10.80
CA TYR A 225 -4.50 10.09 -10.58
C TYR A 225 -4.58 8.86 -9.66
N ASN A 226 -4.98 9.08 -8.41
CA ASN A 226 -5.14 8.02 -7.41
C ASN A 226 -6.60 7.58 -7.33
N ILE A 227 -6.96 6.54 -8.07
CA ILE A 227 -8.30 5.95 -8.06
C ILE A 227 -8.36 4.96 -6.90
N ARG A 228 -8.84 5.42 -5.73
CA ARG A 228 -8.87 4.60 -4.51
C ARG A 228 -9.93 3.50 -4.57
N LEU A 229 -9.73 2.49 -3.72
CA LEU A 229 -10.74 1.49 -3.41
C LEU A 229 -12.03 2.20 -2.95
N PRO A 230 -13.22 1.74 -3.38
CA PRO A 230 -14.47 2.32 -2.92
C PRO A 230 -14.61 2.23 -1.39
N MET A 231 -15.26 3.24 -0.80
CA MET A 231 -15.31 3.42 0.65
C MET A 231 -15.88 2.21 1.39
N ARG A 232 -16.96 1.59 0.88
CA ARG A 232 -17.64 0.49 1.57
C ARG A 232 -16.76 -0.77 1.67
N PRO A 233 -16.18 -1.31 0.58
CA PRO A 233 -15.16 -2.36 0.67
C PRO A 233 -13.96 -1.98 1.54
N GLN A 234 -13.50 -0.73 1.47
CA GLN A 234 -12.37 -0.26 2.28
C GLN A 234 -12.66 -0.31 3.79
N VAL A 235 -13.86 0.10 4.21
CA VAL A 235 -14.30 0.02 5.61
C VAL A 235 -14.40 -1.43 6.06
N SER A 236 -14.99 -2.30 5.24
CA SER A 236 -15.09 -3.73 5.55
C SER A 236 -13.72 -4.41 5.68
N LEU A 237 -12.73 -4.08 4.82
CA LEU A 237 -11.35 -4.55 4.98
C LEU A 237 -10.73 -4.10 6.31
N SER A 238 -10.95 -2.84 6.70
CA SER A 238 -10.47 -2.35 8.00
C SER A 238 -11.12 -3.07 9.19
N GLN A 239 -12.37 -3.52 9.04
CA GLN A 239 -13.03 -4.35 10.06
C GLN A 239 -12.43 -5.76 10.15
N ILE A 240 -12.03 -6.35 9.01
CA ILE A 240 -11.31 -7.64 9.00
C ILE A 240 -9.98 -7.50 9.72
N ASP A 241 -9.19 -6.44 9.45
CA ASP A 241 -7.92 -6.20 10.14
C ASP A 241 -8.09 -6.12 11.66
N LYS A 242 -9.16 -5.47 12.13
CA LYS A 242 -9.50 -5.42 13.56
C LYS A 242 -9.89 -6.78 14.12
N ARG A 243 -10.64 -7.59 13.36
CA ARG A 243 -11.06 -8.93 13.79
C ARG A 243 -9.89 -9.90 13.85
N MET A 244 -8.98 -9.87 12.88
CA MET A 244 -7.76 -10.67 12.91
C MET A 244 -6.85 -10.26 14.08
N ASN A 245 -6.93 -9.00 14.52
CA ASN A 245 -6.22 -8.47 15.70
C ASN A 245 -4.72 -8.77 15.71
N MET A 246 -4.08 -8.63 14.54
CA MET A 246 -2.64 -8.92 14.39
C MET A 246 -1.76 -7.70 14.68
N GLY A 247 -2.34 -6.50 14.78
CA GLY A 247 -1.57 -5.27 15.01
C GLY A 247 -0.60 -4.91 13.88
N ILE A 248 -0.82 -5.43 12.67
CA ILE A 248 0.06 -5.22 11.51
C ILE A 248 0.08 -3.73 11.15
N SER A 249 1.29 -3.21 10.97
CA SER A 249 1.57 -1.84 10.57
C SER A 249 1.02 -1.57 9.18
N PRO A 250 0.38 -0.41 8.95
CA PRO A 250 -0.09 0.00 7.63
C PRO A 250 1.05 0.37 6.66
N PHE A 251 2.30 0.44 7.14
CA PHE A 251 3.47 0.58 6.29
C PHE A 251 3.91 -0.79 5.80
N LEU A 252 4.00 -0.97 4.48
CA LEU A 252 4.29 -2.28 3.89
C LEU A 252 5.56 -2.92 4.44
N TYR A 253 6.64 -2.15 4.57
CA TYR A 253 7.94 -2.70 4.99
C TYR A 253 7.89 -3.18 6.44
N ALA A 254 7.36 -2.35 7.33
CA ALA A 254 7.19 -2.71 8.74
C ALA A 254 6.20 -3.86 8.92
N GLY A 255 5.07 -3.85 8.19
CA GLY A 255 4.06 -4.90 8.28
C GLY A 255 4.58 -6.27 7.87
N LEU A 256 5.41 -6.35 6.83
CA LEU A 256 6.03 -7.61 6.40
C LEU A 256 7.06 -8.12 7.42
N LEU A 257 7.82 -7.23 8.07
CA LEU A 257 8.76 -7.62 9.13
C LEU A 257 8.04 -8.07 10.40
N GLN A 258 6.93 -7.42 10.75
CA GLN A 258 6.08 -7.86 11.86
C GLN A 258 5.50 -9.24 11.59
N LEU A 259 5.07 -9.54 10.36
CA LEU A 259 4.68 -10.89 9.98
C LEU A 259 5.86 -11.87 10.07
N LEU A 260 7.03 -11.49 9.56
CA LEU A 260 8.24 -12.32 9.66
C LEU A 260 8.57 -12.71 11.11
N GLN A 261 8.46 -11.75 12.03
CA GLN A 261 8.65 -11.97 13.46
C GLN A 261 7.54 -12.82 14.06
N PHE A 262 6.28 -12.49 13.77
CA PHE A 262 5.09 -13.19 14.26
C PHE A 262 5.08 -14.69 13.90
N THR A 263 5.51 -15.00 12.68
CA THR A 263 5.55 -16.37 12.16
C THR A 263 6.85 -17.11 12.46
N GLU A 264 7.80 -16.47 13.13
CA GLU A 264 9.14 -17.04 13.37
C GLU A 264 9.80 -17.50 12.05
N GLY A 265 9.60 -16.74 10.98
CA GLY A 265 10.12 -17.09 9.66
C GLY A 265 9.32 -18.11 8.86
N GLN A 266 8.18 -18.59 9.35
CA GLN A 266 7.36 -19.59 8.66
C GLN A 266 6.24 -18.96 7.81
N LEU A 267 5.65 -19.73 6.89
CA LEU A 267 4.43 -19.34 6.19
C LEU A 267 3.21 -19.51 7.10
N LEU A 268 2.23 -18.61 7.02
CA LEU A 268 0.89 -18.88 7.57
C LEU A 268 0.18 -19.83 6.61
N LEU A 269 -0.10 -21.03 7.10
CA LEU A 269 -0.85 -22.03 6.33
C LEU A 269 -2.36 -21.79 6.45
N GLU A 270 -3.08 -22.16 5.41
CA GLU A 270 -4.54 -22.25 5.41
C GLU A 270 -4.99 -23.50 6.18
N VAL A 271 -5.99 -23.37 7.04
CA VAL A 271 -6.58 -24.48 7.81
C VAL A 271 -8.10 -24.43 7.80
N GLY A 272 -8.73 -25.60 7.94
CA GLY A 272 -10.19 -25.76 7.98
C GLY A 272 -10.79 -26.40 6.72
N GLU A 273 -12.10 -26.61 6.74
CA GLU A 273 -12.89 -27.05 5.59
C GLU A 273 -13.18 -25.87 4.66
N ALA A 274 -13.31 -26.14 3.35
CA ALA A 274 -13.59 -25.12 2.32
C ALA A 274 -15.10 -24.93 2.13
#